data_AF-A0A1V9FI72-F1
#
_entry.id   AF-A0A1V9FI72-F1
#
_cell.length_a   1.000
_cell.length_b   1.000
_cell.length_c   1.000
_cell.angle_alpha   90.00
_cell.angle_beta   90.00
_cell.angle_gamma   90.00
#
_symmetry.space_group_name_H-M   'P 1'
#
loop_
_entity.id
_entity.type
_entity.pdbx_description
1 polymer ?
#
loop_
_entity_poly.entity_id
_entity_poly.type
_entity_poly.pdbx_seq_one_letter_code
_entity_poly.pdbx_strand_id
1 'polypeptide(L)'
;MKNNRSLLLLLVVVAVSCTKMDNEYAAYLNGGEIIYPGSPYNLEVHPGRGRVEIQFTQTADPNVVTYKISWNNNTQHIEVPAGKANKLQKQLITGLREGNYTFEVTALDKAGNASTSRSAIVSGQSLGDLYESNLPVRDGAFTNSQAGIVLNMLSVDTTCKYSIVYYEDQSGVTRSVQYTQLAAFQDTLKDIKKTLNAVRLKTAIVPANGIDTFYADRTLPLVLMAADYVCTGTMIDYTSSSIAGPYPWNVTLHAINPTQLELVDNDYSKGVYHKIISGGSASYYGQFGVVINLDASNNVISVVNKYGQPSSNGRSAELDPSGINKFDPDTKVLAIKYWLNQPGSTHRTLFDETFTMK
;
A
#
# COMPACT_ATOMS: atom_id res chain seq x y z
N MET A 1 91.40 -25.30 62.11
CA MET A 1 90.10 -25.78 61.58
C MET A 1 88.99 -24.81 61.98
N LYS A 2 88.50 -23.97 61.06
CA LYS A 2 87.16 -23.36 61.12
C LYS A 2 86.82 -22.69 59.77
N ASN A 3 86.07 -23.46 58.98
CA ASN A 3 84.97 -23.03 58.12
C ASN A 3 85.22 -22.19 56.84
N ASN A 4 86.18 -22.57 55.99
CA ASN A 4 86.12 -22.25 54.54
C ASN A 4 85.05 -23.09 53.79
N ARG A 5 84.36 -24.01 54.47
CA ARG A 5 83.25 -24.80 53.89
C ARG A 5 81.95 -24.00 53.72
N SER A 6 81.73 -22.94 54.52
CA SER A 6 80.51 -22.13 54.43
C SER A 6 80.49 -21.19 53.22
N LEU A 7 81.65 -20.70 52.78
CA LEU A 7 81.74 -19.80 51.61
C LEU A 7 81.58 -20.56 50.28
N LEU A 8 82.05 -21.81 50.23
CA LEU A 8 81.86 -22.68 49.06
C LEU A 8 80.41 -23.20 48.95
N LEU A 9 79.73 -23.45 50.08
CA LEU A 9 78.32 -23.84 50.08
C LEU A 9 77.40 -22.67 49.66
N LEU A 10 77.75 -21.44 50.02
CA LEU A 10 76.97 -20.25 49.64
C LEU A 10 77.07 -19.97 48.13
N LEU A 11 78.24 -20.22 47.51
CA LEU A 11 78.42 -20.03 46.06
C LEU A 11 77.67 -21.09 45.22
N VAL A 12 77.53 -22.31 45.74
CA VAL A 12 76.82 -23.41 45.07
C VAL A 12 75.29 -23.20 45.12
N VAL A 13 74.76 -22.53 46.14
CA VAL A 13 73.31 -22.24 46.24
C VAL A 13 72.86 -21.12 45.29
N VAL A 14 73.75 -20.17 44.93
CA VAL A 14 73.41 -19.08 43.98
C VAL A 14 73.50 -19.53 42.51
N ALA A 15 74.22 -20.63 42.21
CA ALA A 15 74.35 -21.14 40.86
C ALA A 15 73.14 -21.97 40.36
N VAL A 16 72.22 -22.38 41.25
CA VAL A 16 71.05 -23.21 40.91
C VAL A 16 69.78 -22.37 40.69
N SER A 17 69.81 -21.06 40.94
CA SER A 17 68.65 -20.18 40.70
C SER A 17 68.60 -19.57 39.29
N CYS A 18 69.55 -19.90 38.40
CA CYS A 18 69.47 -19.55 36.99
C CYS A 18 68.60 -20.55 36.22
N THR A 19 67.30 -20.60 36.54
CA THR A 19 66.33 -21.02 35.52
C THR A 19 66.29 -19.93 34.46
N LYS A 20 66.39 -20.29 33.16
CA LYS A 20 66.23 -19.31 32.08
C LYS A 20 64.94 -18.54 32.35
N MET A 21 65.02 -17.21 32.40
CA MET A 21 63.90 -16.30 32.69
C MET A 21 62.68 -16.58 31.78
N ASP A 22 62.93 -17.19 30.61
CA ASP A 22 61.95 -17.55 29.60
C ASP A 22 61.11 -18.79 29.94
N ASN A 23 61.48 -19.59 30.94
CA ASN A 23 60.85 -20.88 31.21
C ASN A 23 59.41 -20.73 31.76
N GLU A 24 59.08 -19.61 32.42
CA GLU A 24 57.71 -19.28 32.82
C GLU A 24 56.87 -18.71 31.66
N TYR A 25 57.52 -18.09 30.67
CA TYR A 25 56.84 -17.50 29.50
C TYR A 25 56.73 -18.45 28.31
N ALA A 26 57.51 -19.54 28.28
CA ALA A 26 57.54 -20.50 27.18
C ALA A 26 56.15 -21.10 26.88
N ALA A 27 55.31 -21.31 27.90
CA ALA A 27 53.94 -21.77 27.71
C ALA A 27 53.04 -20.73 27.02
N TYR A 28 53.31 -19.43 27.21
CA TYR A 28 52.61 -18.32 26.55
C TYR A 28 53.17 -18.00 25.15
N LEU A 29 54.39 -18.47 24.83
CA LEU A 29 55.05 -18.29 23.53
C LEU A 29 54.89 -19.50 22.58
N ASN A 30 54.33 -20.61 23.07
CA ASN A 30 54.28 -21.90 22.37
C ASN A 30 53.40 -21.91 21.09
N GLY A 31 52.66 -20.81 20.81
CA GLY A 31 51.83 -20.63 19.62
C GLY A 31 52.31 -19.55 18.64
N GLY A 32 53.41 -18.84 18.94
CA GLY A 32 53.85 -17.68 18.16
C GLY A 32 52.94 -16.45 18.29
N GLU A 33 53.27 -15.38 17.56
CA GLU A 33 52.44 -14.18 17.49
C GLU A 33 51.16 -14.46 16.71
N ILE A 34 50.00 -14.11 17.27
CA ILE A 34 48.71 -14.22 16.56
C ILE A 34 48.57 -13.02 15.64
N ILE A 35 48.59 -13.27 14.33
CA ILE A 35 48.43 -12.24 13.31
C ILE A 35 46.93 -12.06 13.02
N TYR A 36 46.44 -10.84 13.15
CA TYR A 36 45.07 -10.47 12.80
C TYR A 36 45.09 -9.53 11.58
N PRO A 37 44.69 -10.00 10.39
CA PRO A 37 44.50 -9.13 9.24
C PRO A 37 43.46 -8.03 9.52
N GLY A 38 43.61 -6.90 8.84
CA GLY A 38 42.69 -5.77 9.00
C GLY A 38 41.24 -6.13 8.64
N SER A 39 40.27 -5.72 9.46
CA SER A 39 38.85 -5.98 9.24
C SER A 39 38.26 -5.07 8.15
N PRO A 40 37.27 -5.53 7.37
CA PRO A 40 36.45 -4.65 6.54
C PRO A 40 35.59 -3.73 7.41
N TYR A 41 35.10 -2.63 6.84
CA TYR A 41 34.33 -1.61 7.57
C TYR A 41 33.21 -1.00 6.70
N ASN A 42 32.33 -0.21 7.29
CA ASN A 42 31.14 0.38 6.63
C ASN A 42 30.26 -0.69 5.95
N LEU A 43 29.81 -1.66 6.73
CA LEU A 43 28.94 -2.72 6.24
C LEU A 43 27.51 -2.21 6.07
N GLU A 44 26.90 -2.50 4.93
CA GLU A 44 25.49 -2.22 4.64
C GLU A 44 24.80 -3.47 4.11
N VAL A 45 23.49 -3.58 4.36
CA VAL A 45 22.66 -4.69 3.92
C VAL A 45 21.44 -4.16 3.17
N HIS A 46 21.22 -4.71 1.99
CA HIS A 46 20.12 -4.36 1.11
C HIS A 46 19.21 -5.57 0.88
N PRO A 47 17.96 -5.51 1.37
CA PRO A 47 17.03 -6.64 1.28
C PRO A 47 16.52 -6.86 -0.15
N GLY A 48 16.32 -8.12 -0.52
CA GLY A 48 15.69 -8.53 -1.78
C GLY A 48 14.87 -9.81 -1.62
N ARG A 49 14.21 -10.23 -2.70
CA ARG A 49 13.33 -11.41 -2.72
C ARG A 49 14.16 -12.70 -2.70
N GLY A 50 14.15 -13.41 -1.58
CA GLY A 50 14.96 -14.62 -1.36
C GLY A 50 16.47 -14.37 -1.44
N ARG A 51 16.90 -13.11 -1.26
CA ARG A 51 18.29 -12.69 -1.36
C ARG A 51 18.60 -11.46 -0.54
N VAL A 52 19.88 -11.21 -0.33
CA VAL A 52 20.42 -10.02 0.35
C VAL A 52 21.68 -9.57 -0.38
N GLU A 53 21.80 -8.29 -0.72
CA GLU A 53 23.09 -7.72 -1.10
C GLU A 53 23.79 -7.15 0.13
N ILE A 54 25.03 -7.59 0.36
CA ILE A 54 25.90 -7.09 1.40
C ILE A 54 26.94 -6.20 0.74
N GLN A 55 27.10 -4.99 1.25
CA GLN A 55 28.16 -4.09 0.83
C GLN A 55 29.13 -3.85 2.00
N PHE A 56 30.42 -3.75 1.71
CA PHE A 56 31.42 -3.40 2.71
C PHE A 56 32.63 -2.74 2.07
N THR A 57 33.29 -1.85 2.79
CA THR A 57 34.57 -1.29 2.37
C THR A 57 35.70 -2.25 2.74
N GLN A 58 36.50 -2.61 1.74
CA GLN A 58 37.66 -3.50 1.91
C GLN A 58 38.74 -2.83 2.77
N THR A 59 39.43 -3.62 3.58
CA THR A 59 40.54 -3.14 4.42
C THR A 59 41.69 -2.57 3.58
N ALA A 60 42.49 -1.70 4.19
CA ALA A 60 43.76 -1.21 3.62
C ALA A 60 44.90 -2.24 3.72
N ASP A 61 44.73 -3.30 4.51
CA ASP A 61 45.74 -4.33 4.74
C ASP A 61 46.06 -5.10 3.43
N PRO A 62 47.29 -5.01 2.91
CA PRO A 62 47.67 -5.66 1.66
C PRO A 62 47.80 -7.19 1.76
N ASN A 63 47.77 -7.75 2.97
CA ASN A 63 47.93 -9.20 3.17
C ASN A 63 46.61 -9.96 3.01
N VAL A 64 45.47 -9.26 3.05
CA VAL A 64 44.15 -9.86 2.86
C VAL A 64 43.94 -10.27 1.40
N VAL A 65 43.56 -11.53 1.20
CA VAL A 65 43.33 -12.11 -0.14
C VAL A 65 41.92 -12.61 -0.34
N THR A 66 41.15 -12.83 0.72
CA THR A 66 39.78 -13.35 0.63
C THR A 66 38.92 -12.80 1.77
N TYR A 67 37.65 -12.55 1.49
CA TYR A 67 36.62 -12.27 2.47
C TYR A 67 35.68 -13.45 2.55
N LYS A 68 35.49 -13.99 3.74
CA LYS A 68 34.47 -15.00 4.01
C LYS A 68 33.24 -14.31 4.58
N ILE A 69 32.10 -14.43 3.89
CA ILE A 69 30.81 -13.92 4.36
C ILE A 69 30.03 -15.12 4.89
N SER A 70 29.69 -15.11 6.16
CA SER A 70 29.04 -16.23 6.83
C SER A 70 27.75 -15.83 7.54
N TRP A 71 26.81 -16.77 7.64
CA TRP A 71 25.50 -16.60 8.27
C TRP A 71 25.00 -17.92 8.87
N ASN A 72 23.85 -17.88 9.54
CA ASN A 72 23.25 -19.02 10.25
C ASN A 72 24.23 -19.62 11.27
N ASN A 73 24.73 -18.80 12.20
CA ASN A 73 25.73 -19.19 13.20
C ASN A 73 27.00 -19.80 12.55
N ASN A 74 27.49 -19.18 11.48
CA ASN A 74 28.68 -19.58 10.73
C ASN A 74 28.61 -20.97 10.06
N THR A 75 27.41 -21.56 9.94
CA THR A 75 27.20 -22.85 9.26
C THR A 75 27.11 -22.72 7.75
N GLN A 76 26.74 -21.55 7.23
CA GLN A 76 26.73 -21.24 5.81
C GLN A 76 27.66 -20.08 5.52
N HIS A 77 28.33 -20.12 4.38
CA HIS A 77 29.22 -19.05 3.96
C HIS A 77 29.45 -19.06 2.45
N ILE A 78 29.99 -17.95 1.97
CA ILE A 78 30.66 -17.86 0.67
C ILE A 78 32.02 -17.19 0.86
N GLU A 79 32.89 -17.38 -0.12
CA GLU A 79 34.20 -16.72 -0.18
C GLU A 79 34.24 -15.78 -1.38
N VAL A 80 34.78 -14.59 -1.15
CA VAL A 80 34.87 -13.50 -2.12
C VAL A 80 36.33 -13.07 -2.21
N PRO A 81 36.99 -13.16 -3.38
CA PRO A 81 38.37 -12.70 -3.52
C PRO A 81 38.51 -11.21 -3.15
N ALA A 82 39.61 -10.87 -2.48
CA ALA A 82 39.93 -9.48 -2.20
C ALA A 82 40.26 -8.73 -3.50
N GLY A 83 39.74 -7.51 -3.61
CA GLY A 83 39.98 -6.59 -4.71
C GLY A 83 40.91 -5.45 -4.32
N LYS A 84 40.55 -4.23 -4.72
CA LYS A 84 41.34 -3.04 -4.39
C LYS A 84 41.05 -2.58 -2.96
N ALA A 85 42.11 -2.34 -2.18
CA ALA A 85 42.04 -1.76 -0.85
C ALA A 85 41.18 -0.47 -0.80
N ASN A 86 40.45 -0.28 0.30
CA ASN A 86 39.57 0.88 0.54
C ASN A 86 38.49 1.10 -0.54
N LYS A 87 38.14 0.07 -1.31
CA LYS A 87 37.03 0.10 -2.27
C LYS A 87 35.84 -0.68 -1.76
N LEU A 88 34.65 -0.24 -2.18
CA LEU A 88 33.39 -0.91 -1.90
C LEU A 88 33.35 -2.26 -2.62
N GLN A 89 33.16 -3.32 -1.85
CA GLN A 89 32.81 -4.65 -2.34
C GLN A 89 31.29 -4.82 -2.20
N LYS A 90 30.65 -5.40 -3.21
CA LYS A 90 29.23 -5.77 -3.16
C LYS A 90 29.11 -7.26 -3.42
N GLN A 91 28.28 -7.94 -2.64
CA GLN A 91 28.06 -9.36 -2.80
C GLN A 91 26.60 -9.71 -2.57
N LEU A 92 26.01 -10.38 -3.57
CA LEU A 92 24.65 -10.89 -3.49
C LEU A 92 24.66 -12.31 -2.91
N ILE A 93 23.92 -12.51 -1.82
CA ILE A 93 23.63 -13.81 -1.21
C ILE A 93 22.24 -14.22 -1.65
N THR A 94 22.12 -15.33 -2.39
CA THR A 94 20.84 -15.81 -2.96
C THR A 94 20.38 -17.12 -2.31
N GLY A 95 19.12 -17.50 -2.54
CA GLY A 95 18.55 -18.73 -2.01
C GLY A 95 18.25 -18.69 -0.50
N LEU A 96 18.12 -17.48 0.05
CA LEU A 96 17.72 -17.28 1.43
C LEU A 96 16.20 -17.46 1.54
N ARG A 97 15.76 -18.05 2.66
CA ARG A 97 14.35 -18.05 3.02
C ARG A 97 14.00 -16.66 3.54
N GLU A 98 12.74 -16.28 3.41
CA GLU A 98 12.29 -15.02 4.02
C GLU A 98 12.52 -15.05 5.54
N GLY A 99 13.15 -13.99 6.06
CA GLY A 99 13.53 -13.92 7.47
C GLY A 99 14.69 -12.98 7.77
N ASN A 100 15.03 -12.90 9.06
CA ASN A 100 16.14 -12.10 9.56
C ASN A 100 17.44 -12.89 9.50
N TYR A 101 18.52 -12.23 9.08
CA TYR A 101 19.85 -12.79 9.01
C TYR A 101 20.86 -11.86 9.65
N THR A 102 21.86 -12.46 10.29
CA THR A 102 23.07 -11.78 10.73
C THR A 102 24.23 -12.35 9.92
N PHE A 103 24.97 -11.46 9.28
CA PHE A 103 26.12 -11.77 8.44
C PHE A 103 27.39 -11.31 9.13
N GLU A 104 28.41 -12.17 9.14
CA GLU A 104 29.77 -11.86 9.57
C GLU A 104 30.70 -11.87 8.35
N VAL A 105 31.44 -10.79 8.14
CA VAL A 105 32.43 -10.67 7.06
C VAL A 105 33.83 -10.75 7.66
N THR A 106 34.52 -11.87 7.43
CA THR A 106 35.87 -12.13 7.96
C THR A 106 36.90 -11.95 6.85
N ALA A 107 37.94 -11.14 7.09
CA ALA A 107 39.08 -11.04 6.18
C ALA A 107 40.08 -12.17 6.47
N LEU A 108 40.59 -12.79 5.40
CA LEU A 108 41.55 -13.90 5.45
C LEU A 108 42.82 -13.52 4.67
N ASP A 109 43.98 -13.76 5.26
CA ASP A 109 45.27 -13.68 4.57
C ASP A 109 45.63 -14.99 3.85
N LYS A 110 46.77 -15.01 3.15
CA LYS A 110 47.25 -16.20 2.43
C LYS A 110 47.58 -17.39 3.34
N ALA A 111 47.88 -17.14 4.60
CA ALA A 111 48.20 -18.16 5.59
C ALA A 111 46.93 -18.71 6.28
N GLY A 112 45.75 -18.12 5.99
CA GLY A 112 44.49 -18.49 6.61
C GLY A 112 44.23 -17.81 7.96
N ASN A 113 45.04 -16.83 8.35
CA ASN A 113 44.77 -16.03 9.54
C ASN A 113 43.53 -15.17 9.30
N ALA A 114 42.69 -15.06 10.32
CA ALA A 114 41.42 -14.35 10.26
C ALA A 114 41.49 -13.01 11.01
N SER A 115 40.84 -11.99 10.46
CA SER A 115 40.59 -10.76 11.21
C SER A 115 39.82 -11.06 12.51
N THR A 116 39.94 -10.19 13.52
CA THR A 116 39.24 -10.35 14.79
C THR A 116 37.73 -10.53 14.58
N SER A 117 37.19 -11.62 15.11
CA SER A 117 35.74 -11.89 15.09
C SER A 117 34.98 -10.72 15.75
N ARG A 118 33.76 -10.43 15.27
CA ARG A 118 32.85 -9.37 15.75
C ARG A 118 33.10 -7.92 15.30
N SER A 119 34.19 -7.59 14.63
CA SER A 119 34.42 -6.22 14.14
C SER A 119 33.61 -5.88 12.87
N ALA A 120 33.09 -6.90 12.17
CA ALA A 120 32.40 -6.76 10.88
C ALA A 120 31.14 -7.63 10.82
N ILE A 121 30.15 -7.31 11.67
CA ILE A 121 28.84 -7.96 11.71
C ILE A 121 27.77 -6.97 11.27
N VAL A 122 26.85 -7.42 10.41
CA VAL A 122 25.70 -6.63 9.97
C VAL A 122 24.45 -7.51 9.92
N SER A 123 23.30 -6.95 10.27
CA SER A 123 22.02 -7.65 10.22
C SER A 123 21.10 -7.05 9.17
N GLY A 124 20.26 -7.89 8.58
CA GLY A 124 19.23 -7.47 7.64
C GLY A 124 18.27 -8.60 7.32
N GLN A 125 17.46 -8.39 6.29
CA GLN A 125 16.32 -9.26 6.01
C GLN A 125 16.39 -9.77 4.58
N SER A 126 16.11 -11.06 4.39
CA SER A 126 15.64 -11.55 3.11
C SER A 126 14.12 -11.45 3.10
N LEU A 127 13.57 -10.82 2.07
CA LEU A 127 12.13 -10.61 1.91
C LEU A 127 11.54 -11.67 0.99
N GLY A 128 10.22 -11.85 1.01
CA GLY A 128 9.54 -12.84 0.21
C GLY A 128 8.04 -12.59 0.11
N ASP A 129 7.29 -13.67 -0.07
CA ASP A 129 5.85 -13.63 -0.29
C ASP A 129 5.09 -13.09 0.93
N LEU A 130 5.59 -13.32 2.16
CA LEU A 130 4.96 -12.78 3.36
C LEU A 130 5.07 -11.26 3.38
N TYR A 131 6.25 -10.71 3.11
CA TYR A 131 6.43 -9.27 2.97
C TYR A 131 5.53 -8.70 1.86
N GLU A 132 5.54 -9.31 0.67
CA GLU A 132 4.77 -8.83 -0.48
C GLU A 132 3.26 -8.85 -0.25
N SER A 133 2.74 -9.90 0.38
CA SER A 133 1.30 -10.02 0.70
C SER A 133 0.78 -9.01 1.73
N ASN A 134 1.69 -8.41 2.52
CA ASN A 134 1.35 -7.40 3.53
C ASN A 134 1.56 -5.96 3.03
N LEU A 135 1.96 -5.77 1.76
CA LEU A 135 2.19 -4.44 1.22
C LEU A 135 0.87 -3.68 1.04
N PRO A 136 0.86 -2.39 1.40
CA PRO A 136 -0.31 -1.55 1.14
C PRO A 136 -0.40 -1.24 -0.35
N VAL A 137 -1.61 -1.33 -0.90
CA VAL A 137 -1.93 -0.69 -2.18
C VAL A 137 -2.14 0.79 -1.92
N ARG A 138 -1.63 1.65 -2.80
CA ARG A 138 -1.88 3.09 -2.74
C ARG A 138 -3.38 3.34 -2.66
N ASP A 139 -3.77 4.26 -1.78
CA ASP A 139 -5.18 4.56 -1.61
C ASP A 139 -5.67 5.61 -2.61
N GLY A 140 -6.93 5.49 -3.00
CA GLY A 140 -7.54 6.39 -3.97
C GLY A 140 -9.01 6.09 -4.21
N ALA A 141 -9.77 7.13 -4.52
CA ALA A 141 -11.19 7.04 -4.85
C ALA A 141 -11.40 7.10 -6.36
N PHE A 142 -12.34 6.33 -6.86
CA PHE A 142 -12.70 6.26 -8.28
C PHE A 142 -14.18 6.54 -8.43
N THR A 143 -14.53 7.57 -9.20
CA THR A 143 -15.92 7.98 -9.42
C THR A 143 -16.17 8.17 -10.91
N ASN A 144 -17.40 7.91 -11.36
CA ASN A 144 -17.78 8.22 -12.73
C ASN A 144 -18.11 9.71 -12.85
N SER A 145 -17.84 10.27 -14.02
CA SER A 145 -18.20 11.62 -14.43
C SER A 145 -18.57 11.62 -15.90
N GLN A 146 -19.12 12.71 -16.43
CA GLN A 146 -19.41 12.83 -17.85
C GLN A 146 -18.17 12.59 -18.71
N ALA A 147 -17.01 13.09 -18.27
CA ALA A 147 -15.75 13.01 -19.00
C ALA A 147 -15.05 11.63 -18.94
N GLY A 148 -15.39 10.78 -17.97
CA GLY A 148 -14.73 9.48 -17.78
C GLY A 148 -14.74 9.01 -16.33
N ILE A 149 -13.80 8.15 -15.96
CA ILE A 149 -13.60 7.76 -14.56
C ILE A 149 -12.56 8.68 -13.94
N VAL A 150 -12.99 9.50 -12.99
CA VAL A 150 -12.13 10.37 -12.20
C VAL A 150 -11.46 9.52 -11.12
N LEU A 151 -10.14 9.63 -11.02
CA LEU A 151 -9.37 9.07 -9.91
C LEU A 151 -8.84 10.19 -9.03
N ASN A 152 -9.00 10.04 -7.73
CA ASN A 152 -8.45 10.91 -6.70
C ASN A 152 -7.46 10.09 -5.88
N MET A 153 -6.17 10.19 -6.23
CA MET A 153 -5.11 9.39 -5.62
C MET A 153 -4.53 10.11 -4.41
N LEU A 154 -4.39 9.42 -3.29
CA LEU A 154 -3.77 9.98 -2.08
C LEU A 154 -2.24 10.01 -2.20
N SER A 155 -1.59 10.85 -1.39
CA SER A 155 -0.13 10.89 -1.34
C SER A 155 0.46 9.60 -0.76
N VAL A 156 1.68 9.27 -1.17
CA VAL A 156 2.45 8.11 -0.69
C VAL A 156 3.88 8.52 -0.34
N ASP A 157 4.57 7.69 0.43
CA ASP A 157 5.98 7.91 0.76
C ASP A 157 6.93 7.54 -0.40
N THR A 158 8.24 7.67 -0.15
CA THR A 158 9.30 7.47 -1.14
C THR A 158 9.61 6.00 -1.44
N THR A 159 9.07 5.05 -0.67
CA THR A 159 9.17 3.61 -0.95
C THR A 159 8.30 3.23 -2.14
N CYS A 160 7.15 3.89 -2.31
CA CYS A 160 6.36 3.79 -3.52
C CYS A 160 7.10 4.43 -4.70
N LYS A 161 7.23 3.70 -5.81
CA LYS A 161 7.88 4.18 -7.04
C LYS A 161 6.88 4.60 -8.10
N TYR A 162 5.80 3.84 -8.23
CA TYR A 162 4.69 4.17 -9.13
C TYR A 162 3.44 3.38 -8.77
N SER A 163 2.32 3.81 -9.33
CA SER A 163 1.07 3.04 -9.34
C SER A 163 0.60 2.84 -10.77
N ILE A 164 -0.07 1.72 -11.05
CA ILE A 164 -0.65 1.40 -12.34
C ILE A 164 -2.14 1.15 -12.14
N VAL A 165 -2.98 1.89 -12.87
CA VAL A 165 -4.42 1.62 -12.94
C VAL A 165 -4.69 0.82 -14.21
N TYR A 166 -5.29 -0.36 -14.06
CA TYR A 166 -5.76 -1.20 -15.16
C TYR A 166 -7.28 -1.10 -15.28
N TYR A 167 -7.75 -1.00 -16.51
CA TYR A 167 -9.18 -0.93 -16.84
C TYR A 167 -9.43 -1.51 -18.24
N GLU A 168 -10.69 -1.81 -18.58
CA GLU A 168 -11.07 -2.17 -19.95
C GLU A 168 -11.57 -0.93 -20.70
N ASP A 169 -11.10 -0.77 -21.94
CA ASP A 169 -11.62 0.26 -22.84
C ASP A 169 -12.96 -0.17 -23.49
N GLN A 170 -13.56 0.71 -24.28
CA GLN A 170 -14.81 0.42 -25.00
C GLN A 170 -14.75 -0.80 -25.94
N SER A 171 -13.55 -1.19 -26.40
CA SER A 171 -13.34 -2.39 -27.22
C SER A 171 -13.15 -3.67 -26.40
N GLY A 172 -13.14 -3.56 -25.06
CA GLY A 172 -12.89 -4.67 -24.15
C GLY A 172 -11.40 -5.00 -23.98
N VAL A 173 -10.50 -4.16 -24.49
CA VAL A 173 -9.05 -4.35 -24.35
C VAL A 173 -8.60 -3.78 -23.02
N THR A 174 -7.81 -4.54 -22.26
CA THR A 174 -7.20 -4.06 -21.03
C THR A 174 -6.16 -2.97 -21.34
N ARG A 175 -6.38 -1.78 -20.79
CA ARG A 175 -5.46 -0.64 -20.80
C ARG A 175 -4.82 -0.46 -19.43
N SER A 176 -3.72 0.27 -19.41
CA SER A 176 -3.03 0.64 -18.17
C SER A 176 -2.45 2.04 -18.26
N VAL A 177 -2.56 2.80 -17.17
CA VAL A 177 -1.89 4.10 -17.01
C VAL A 177 -0.99 4.04 -15.78
N GLN A 178 0.26 4.47 -15.93
CA GLN A 178 1.26 4.50 -14.86
C GLN A 178 1.45 5.91 -14.32
N TYR A 179 1.45 6.05 -13.00
CA TYR A 179 1.62 7.30 -12.27
C TYR A 179 2.86 7.24 -11.38
N THR A 180 3.78 8.18 -11.56
CA THR A 180 5.01 8.31 -10.75
C THR A 180 4.91 9.41 -9.70
N GLN A 181 3.84 10.23 -9.72
CA GLN A 181 3.63 11.29 -8.73
C GLN A 181 3.41 10.70 -7.33
N LEU A 182 4.18 11.15 -6.35
CA LEU A 182 4.04 10.74 -4.95
C LEU A 182 3.02 11.59 -4.18
N ALA A 183 2.86 12.87 -4.54
CA ALA A 183 1.84 13.73 -3.96
C ALA A 183 0.42 13.28 -4.37
N ALA A 184 -0.58 13.76 -3.64
CA ALA A 184 -1.98 13.57 -4.03
C ALA A 184 -2.26 14.28 -5.36
N PHE A 185 -3.05 13.65 -6.23
CA PHE A 185 -3.42 14.21 -7.52
C PHE A 185 -4.76 13.66 -8.00
N GLN A 186 -5.34 14.36 -8.98
CA GLN A 186 -6.51 13.90 -9.71
C GLN A 186 -6.15 13.68 -11.17
N ASP A 187 -6.77 12.67 -11.79
CA ASP A 187 -6.73 12.43 -13.23
C ASP A 187 -8.07 11.85 -13.69
N THR A 188 -8.32 11.78 -14.99
CA THR A 188 -9.54 11.23 -15.59
C THR A 188 -9.20 10.22 -16.67
N LEU A 189 -9.60 8.97 -16.46
CA LEU A 189 -9.49 7.91 -17.45
C LEU A 189 -10.63 8.02 -18.46
N LYS A 190 -10.27 8.01 -19.74
CA LYS A 190 -11.21 8.12 -20.88
C LYS A 190 -11.41 6.77 -21.55
N ASP A 191 -12.35 6.73 -22.49
CA ASP A 191 -12.63 5.56 -23.35
C ASP A 191 -12.93 4.28 -22.58
N ILE A 192 -13.55 4.42 -21.40
CA ILE A 192 -13.86 3.33 -20.48
C ILE A 192 -15.02 2.48 -21.00
N LYS A 193 -14.92 1.17 -20.82
CA LYS A 193 -16.02 0.24 -21.10
C LYS A 193 -17.29 0.66 -20.34
N LYS A 194 -18.39 0.76 -21.07
CA LYS A 194 -19.71 1.18 -20.54
C LYS A 194 -20.33 0.24 -19.52
N THR A 195 -19.77 -0.96 -19.37
CA THR A 195 -20.18 -1.97 -18.38
C THR A 195 -19.08 -2.24 -17.35
N LEU A 196 -18.06 -1.38 -17.26
CA LEU A 196 -16.98 -1.54 -16.30
C LEU A 196 -17.54 -1.50 -14.87
N ASN A 197 -17.27 -2.54 -14.10
CA ASN A 197 -17.74 -2.69 -12.72
C ASN A 197 -16.60 -2.72 -11.69
N ALA A 198 -15.35 -2.61 -12.14
CA ALA A 198 -14.19 -2.51 -11.28
C ALA A 198 -12.98 -1.95 -12.03
N VAL A 199 -12.04 -1.36 -11.28
CA VAL A 199 -10.69 -1.03 -11.73
C VAL A 199 -9.68 -1.78 -10.89
N ARG A 200 -8.55 -2.20 -11.48
CA ARG A 200 -7.47 -2.81 -10.70
C ARG A 200 -6.36 -1.79 -10.52
N LEU A 201 -6.03 -1.49 -9.27
CA LEU A 201 -4.93 -0.63 -8.89
C LEU A 201 -3.75 -1.48 -8.40
N LYS A 202 -2.57 -1.27 -8.98
CA LYS A 202 -1.32 -1.92 -8.60
C LYS A 202 -0.33 -0.87 -8.13
N THR A 203 0.38 -1.12 -7.06
CA THR A 203 1.40 -0.22 -6.49
C THR A 203 2.75 -0.93 -6.47
N ALA A 204 3.78 -0.26 -6.93
CA ALA A 204 5.15 -0.74 -6.95
C ALA A 204 5.94 -0.10 -5.80
N ILE A 205 6.49 -0.94 -4.92
CA ILE A 205 7.18 -0.52 -3.70
C ILE A 205 8.60 -1.09 -3.74
N VAL A 206 9.58 -0.25 -3.44
CA VAL A 206 10.94 -0.68 -3.12
C VAL A 206 11.14 -0.40 -1.63
N PRO A 207 11.36 -1.42 -0.78
CA PRO A 207 11.60 -1.22 0.64
C PRO A 207 12.75 -0.25 0.89
N ALA A 208 12.82 0.32 2.09
CA ALA A 208 13.99 1.07 2.51
C ALA A 208 15.26 0.23 2.30
N ASN A 209 16.23 0.78 1.57
CA ASN A 209 17.47 0.12 1.17
C ASN A 209 17.30 -1.15 0.33
N GLY A 210 16.10 -1.47 -0.16
CA GLY A 210 15.83 -2.67 -0.93
C GLY A 210 16.41 -2.62 -2.35
N ILE A 211 16.76 -3.80 -2.87
CA ILE A 211 17.26 -3.98 -4.25
C ILE A 211 16.19 -4.47 -5.22
N ASP A 212 15.03 -4.87 -4.71
CA ASP A 212 13.93 -5.41 -5.49
C ASP A 212 12.67 -4.56 -5.39
N THR A 213 11.91 -4.54 -6.49
CA THR A 213 10.55 -4.01 -6.51
C THR A 213 9.57 -5.12 -6.13
N PHE A 214 8.67 -4.79 -5.23
CA PHE A 214 7.54 -5.60 -4.80
C PHE A 214 6.24 -4.93 -5.23
N TYR A 215 5.19 -5.72 -5.34
CA TYR A 215 3.91 -5.24 -5.83
C TYR A 215 2.77 -5.62 -4.90
N ALA A 216 1.89 -4.66 -4.68
CA ALA A 216 0.57 -4.89 -4.11
C ALA A 216 -0.48 -4.54 -5.16
N ASP A 217 -1.57 -5.31 -5.25
CA ASP A 217 -2.71 -4.96 -6.09
C ASP A 217 -4.06 -5.14 -5.38
N ARG A 218 -5.02 -4.31 -5.79
CA ARG A 218 -6.39 -4.31 -5.28
C ARG A 218 -7.36 -4.03 -6.41
N THR A 219 -8.40 -4.82 -6.50
CA THR A 219 -9.55 -4.55 -7.37
C THR A 219 -10.55 -3.71 -6.60
N LEU A 220 -10.85 -2.53 -7.13
CA LEU A 220 -11.78 -1.57 -6.55
C LEU A 220 -13.10 -1.65 -7.34
N PRO A 221 -14.22 -1.99 -6.68
CA PRO A 221 -15.51 -2.02 -7.35
C PRO A 221 -15.90 -0.61 -7.81
N LEU A 222 -16.61 -0.55 -8.91
CA LEU A 222 -17.11 0.67 -9.52
C LEU A 222 -18.59 0.50 -9.85
N VAL A 223 -19.40 1.46 -9.43
CA VAL A 223 -20.80 1.53 -9.81
C VAL A 223 -20.93 2.74 -10.74
N LEU A 224 -21.09 2.49 -12.05
CA LEU A 224 -21.07 3.58 -13.05
C LEU A 224 -22.17 4.62 -12.83
N MET A 225 -23.26 4.23 -12.18
CA MET A 225 -24.36 5.13 -11.83
C MET A 225 -24.08 5.95 -10.57
N ALA A 226 -23.09 5.57 -9.75
CA ALA A 226 -22.73 6.33 -8.57
C ALA A 226 -21.81 7.49 -8.94
N ALA A 227 -22.38 8.69 -8.97
CA ALA A 227 -21.74 9.91 -9.41
C ALA A 227 -22.50 11.14 -8.92
N ASP A 228 -21.95 12.31 -9.22
CA ASP A 228 -22.64 13.59 -9.06
C ASP A 228 -23.46 13.92 -10.32
N TYR A 229 -24.68 14.40 -10.11
CA TYR A 229 -25.63 14.71 -11.17
C TYR A 229 -26.21 16.11 -11.01
N VAL A 230 -26.67 16.66 -12.13
CA VAL A 230 -27.68 17.72 -12.15
C VAL A 230 -29.02 17.06 -12.47
N CYS A 231 -29.96 17.15 -11.53
CA CYS A 231 -31.33 16.73 -11.69
C CYS A 231 -32.17 17.88 -12.26
N THR A 232 -32.89 17.61 -13.33
CA THR A 232 -33.94 18.47 -13.90
C THR A 232 -35.23 17.67 -14.01
N GLY A 233 -36.36 18.33 -14.20
CA GLY A 233 -37.62 17.60 -14.36
C GLY A 233 -38.82 18.42 -13.98
N THR A 234 -39.91 17.69 -13.70
CA THR A 234 -41.16 18.23 -13.20
C THR A 234 -41.50 17.57 -11.87
N MET A 235 -42.09 18.35 -10.97
CA MET A 235 -42.62 17.86 -9.70
C MET A 235 -44.00 18.49 -9.50
N ILE A 236 -44.99 17.67 -9.15
CA ILE A 236 -46.36 18.13 -8.91
C ILE A 236 -46.82 17.55 -7.57
N ASP A 237 -47.04 18.40 -6.56
CA ASP A 237 -47.73 18.02 -5.33
C ASP A 237 -49.24 18.29 -5.49
N TYR A 238 -50.03 17.23 -5.57
CA TYR A 238 -51.48 17.30 -5.78
C TYR A 238 -52.25 17.75 -4.54
N THR A 239 -51.59 17.82 -3.37
CA THR A 239 -52.20 18.29 -2.12
C THR A 239 -51.90 19.78 -1.87
N SER A 240 -50.78 20.30 -2.39
CA SER A 240 -50.35 21.68 -2.14
C SER A 240 -49.61 22.28 -3.33
N SER A 241 -50.25 23.22 -4.03
CA SER A 241 -49.65 23.94 -5.17
C SER A 241 -48.49 24.87 -4.79
N SER A 242 -48.29 25.15 -3.50
CA SER A 242 -47.16 25.95 -3.00
C SER A 242 -45.85 25.16 -2.89
N ILE A 243 -45.91 23.83 -3.11
CA ILE A 243 -44.76 22.94 -3.11
C ILE A 243 -44.35 22.64 -4.56
N ALA A 244 -43.10 22.92 -4.88
CA ALA A 244 -42.52 22.75 -6.21
C ALA A 244 -41.15 22.05 -6.15
N GLY A 245 -40.70 21.56 -7.30
CA GLY A 245 -39.40 20.91 -7.46
C GLY A 245 -38.24 21.92 -7.39
N PRO A 246 -37.07 21.53 -6.86
CA PRO A 246 -35.92 22.41 -6.68
C PRO A 246 -35.04 22.54 -7.95
N TYR A 247 -35.59 22.32 -9.14
CA TYR A 247 -34.81 22.17 -10.37
C TYR A 247 -34.26 23.50 -10.89
N PRO A 248 -33.04 23.50 -11.50
CA PRO A 248 -32.07 22.41 -11.51
C PRO A 248 -31.51 22.13 -10.10
N TRP A 249 -31.28 20.86 -9.79
CA TRP A 249 -30.92 20.41 -8.45
C TRP A 249 -29.64 19.58 -8.46
N ASN A 250 -28.66 19.93 -7.63
CA ASN A 250 -27.45 19.13 -7.51
C ASN A 250 -27.67 17.97 -6.55
N VAL A 251 -27.36 16.76 -7.01
CA VAL A 251 -27.49 15.53 -6.22
C VAL A 251 -26.30 14.62 -6.43
N THR A 252 -26.07 13.73 -5.48
CA THR A 252 -25.19 12.56 -5.65
C THR A 252 -26.06 11.32 -5.60
N LEU A 253 -25.89 10.41 -6.56
CA LEU A 253 -26.41 9.05 -6.41
C LEU A 253 -25.30 8.24 -5.75
N HIS A 254 -25.51 7.87 -4.49
CA HIS A 254 -24.55 7.07 -3.73
C HIS A 254 -24.92 5.60 -3.82
N ALA A 255 -23.95 4.73 -4.13
CA ALA A 255 -24.20 3.29 -4.18
C ALA A 255 -24.28 2.69 -2.78
N ILE A 256 -25.42 2.07 -2.47
CA ILE A 256 -25.54 1.13 -1.34
C ILE A 256 -24.91 -0.21 -1.72
N ASN A 257 -25.16 -0.64 -2.95
CA ASN A 257 -24.58 -1.81 -3.60
C ASN A 257 -24.65 -1.61 -5.14
N PRO A 258 -24.13 -2.52 -5.98
CA PRO A 258 -24.08 -2.33 -7.42
C PRO A 258 -25.42 -2.07 -8.13
N THR A 259 -26.54 -2.45 -7.53
CA THR A 259 -27.88 -2.31 -8.12
C THR A 259 -28.82 -1.46 -7.26
N GLN A 260 -28.30 -0.76 -6.26
CA GLN A 260 -29.10 0.08 -5.36
C GLN A 260 -28.39 1.40 -5.08
N LEU A 261 -29.09 2.49 -5.38
CA LEU A 261 -28.59 3.85 -5.22
C LEU A 261 -29.47 4.63 -4.26
N GLU A 262 -28.89 5.44 -3.40
CA GLU A 262 -29.62 6.45 -2.64
C GLU A 262 -29.35 7.85 -3.20
N LEU A 263 -30.40 8.65 -3.29
CA LEU A 263 -30.32 10.02 -3.76
C LEU A 263 -29.97 10.93 -2.57
N VAL A 264 -28.80 11.57 -2.65
CA VAL A 264 -28.31 12.52 -1.66
C VAL A 264 -28.46 13.95 -2.20
N ASP A 265 -29.11 14.80 -1.42
CA ASP A 265 -29.24 16.22 -1.72
C ASP A 265 -27.92 16.96 -1.46
N ASN A 266 -27.35 17.59 -2.48
CA ASN A 266 -26.11 18.35 -2.33
C ASN A 266 -26.33 19.83 -2.05
N ASP A 267 -27.54 20.35 -2.06
CA ASP A 267 -27.74 21.81 -1.97
C ASP A 267 -28.18 22.25 -0.57
N TYR A 268 -29.05 21.48 0.11
CA TYR A 268 -29.70 21.93 1.34
C TYR A 268 -29.45 21.01 2.54
N SER A 269 -30.01 19.80 2.51
CA SER A 269 -29.98 18.86 3.63
C SER A 269 -28.67 18.07 3.77
N LYS A 270 -27.89 17.95 2.69
CA LYS A 270 -26.64 17.15 2.66
C LYS A 270 -26.83 15.70 3.07
N GLY A 271 -28.05 15.18 2.90
CA GLY A 271 -28.46 13.85 3.32
C GLY A 271 -29.45 13.22 2.35
N VAL A 272 -29.92 12.02 2.70
CA VAL A 272 -30.88 11.25 1.87
C VAL A 272 -32.30 11.79 2.07
N TYR A 273 -32.57 12.94 1.49
CA TYR A 273 -33.89 13.59 1.47
C TYR A 273 -34.17 14.16 0.09
N HIS A 274 -35.44 14.13 -0.32
CA HIS A 274 -35.86 14.86 -1.51
C HIS A 274 -36.05 16.34 -1.17
N LYS A 275 -35.21 17.21 -1.75
CA LYS A 275 -35.29 18.65 -1.58
C LYS A 275 -36.52 19.17 -2.32
N ILE A 276 -37.24 20.09 -1.72
CA ILE A 276 -38.40 20.76 -2.32
C ILE A 276 -38.32 22.26 -2.10
N ILE A 277 -39.11 23.02 -2.85
CA ILE A 277 -39.36 24.43 -2.61
C ILE A 277 -40.79 24.56 -2.07
N SER A 278 -40.93 25.00 -0.82
CA SER A 278 -42.22 25.20 -0.16
C SER A 278 -42.42 26.68 0.12
N GLY A 279 -43.41 27.30 -0.54
CA GLY A 279 -43.67 28.74 -0.38
C GLY A 279 -42.46 29.62 -0.74
N GLY A 280 -41.64 29.19 -1.70
CA GLY A 280 -40.43 29.89 -2.15
C GLY A 280 -39.17 29.60 -1.34
N SER A 281 -39.23 28.78 -0.28
CA SER A 281 -38.07 28.43 0.55
C SER A 281 -37.69 26.95 0.42
N ALA A 282 -36.39 26.64 0.52
CA ALA A 282 -35.91 25.27 0.51
C ALA A 282 -36.43 24.48 1.73
N SER A 283 -36.89 23.26 1.48
CA SER A 283 -37.41 22.34 2.50
C SER A 283 -37.22 20.89 2.03
N TYR A 284 -37.82 19.93 2.72
CA TYR A 284 -37.87 18.53 2.33
C TYR A 284 -39.10 17.84 2.94
N TYR A 285 -39.51 16.70 2.38
CA TYR A 285 -40.51 15.85 3.02
C TYR A 285 -39.88 15.06 4.18
N GLY A 286 -40.26 15.36 5.42
CA GLY A 286 -39.80 14.60 6.59
C GLY A 286 -40.03 13.08 6.46
N GLN A 287 -39.01 12.29 6.81
CA GLN A 287 -38.99 10.82 6.63
C GLN A 287 -39.30 10.35 5.20
N PHE A 288 -38.86 11.11 4.19
CA PHE A 288 -38.88 10.67 2.80
C PHE A 288 -37.51 10.89 2.16
N GLY A 289 -36.87 9.80 1.77
CA GLY A 289 -35.61 9.78 1.03
C GLY A 289 -35.69 8.73 -0.06
N VAL A 290 -35.07 9.00 -1.21
CA VAL A 290 -35.27 8.18 -2.42
C VAL A 290 -34.16 7.14 -2.52
N VAL A 291 -34.56 5.86 -2.59
CA VAL A 291 -33.66 4.74 -2.92
C VAL A 291 -34.17 4.08 -4.20
N ILE A 292 -33.28 3.96 -5.18
CA ILE A 292 -33.54 3.46 -6.53
C ILE A 292 -32.94 2.07 -6.63
N ASN A 293 -33.77 1.08 -6.96
CA ASN A 293 -33.33 -0.29 -7.20
C ASN A 293 -33.34 -0.56 -8.71
N LEU A 294 -32.25 -1.14 -9.21
CA LEU A 294 -32.05 -1.43 -10.62
C LEU A 294 -31.86 -2.92 -10.88
N ASP A 295 -32.11 -3.35 -12.12
CA ASP A 295 -31.68 -4.65 -12.62
C ASP A 295 -30.29 -4.59 -13.29
N ALA A 296 -29.78 -5.74 -13.73
CA ALA A 296 -28.49 -5.84 -14.43
C ALA A 296 -28.47 -5.15 -15.81
N SER A 297 -29.63 -4.75 -16.34
CA SER A 297 -29.79 -4.01 -17.60
C SER A 297 -30.00 -2.52 -17.37
N ASN A 298 -29.74 -2.04 -16.15
CA ASN A 298 -29.89 -0.65 -15.71
C ASN A 298 -31.34 -0.11 -15.78
N ASN A 299 -32.34 -0.99 -15.83
CA ASN A 299 -33.73 -0.56 -15.69
C ASN A 299 -34.03 -0.36 -14.20
N VAL A 300 -34.73 0.72 -13.87
CA VAL A 300 -35.23 0.95 -12.51
C VAL A 300 -36.46 0.08 -12.31
N ILE A 301 -36.36 -0.84 -11.35
CA ILE A 301 -37.40 -1.84 -11.07
C ILE A 301 -38.27 -1.45 -9.87
N SER A 302 -37.77 -0.59 -8.99
CA SER A 302 -38.56 0.02 -7.92
C SER A 302 -37.86 1.25 -7.34
N VAL A 303 -38.67 2.12 -6.75
CA VAL A 303 -38.22 3.22 -5.90
C VAL A 303 -38.84 3.03 -4.52
N VAL A 304 -38.02 3.08 -3.48
CA VAL A 304 -38.45 2.88 -2.09
C VAL A 304 -37.99 4.03 -1.21
N ASN A 305 -38.72 4.25 -0.11
CA ASN A 305 -38.39 5.25 0.86
C ASN A 305 -37.31 4.75 1.84
N LYS A 306 -36.21 5.51 1.93
CA LYS A 306 -35.07 5.25 2.82
C LYS A 306 -35.47 5.04 4.28
N TYR A 307 -36.49 5.74 4.76
CA TYR A 307 -36.90 5.77 6.18
C TYR A 307 -37.96 4.72 6.53
N GLY A 308 -38.18 3.76 5.65
CA GLY A 308 -39.22 2.73 5.76
C GLY A 308 -40.20 2.82 4.60
N GLN A 309 -40.73 1.67 4.20
CA GLN A 309 -41.59 1.52 3.03
C GLN A 309 -42.88 0.76 3.45
N PRO A 310 -43.84 1.40 4.15
CA PRO A 310 -43.90 2.82 4.52
C PRO A 310 -43.08 3.17 5.78
N SER A 311 -42.75 4.45 5.94
CA SER A 311 -42.07 5.00 7.13
C SER A 311 -43.03 5.14 8.31
N SER A 312 -42.52 5.55 9.48
CA SER A 312 -43.36 5.72 10.69
C SER A 312 -44.46 6.77 10.55
N ASN A 313 -44.33 7.74 9.64
CA ASN A 313 -45.40 8.69 9.31
C ASN A 313 -46.26 8.26 8.09
N GLY A 314 -46.10 7.01 7.66
CA GLY A 314 -46.88 6.40 6.58
C GLY A 314 -46.43 6.76 5.16
N ARG A 315 -45.29 7.44 4.99
CA ARG A 315 -44.79 7.81 3.66
C ARG A 315 -44.08 6.65 2.98
N SER A 316 -44.36 6.45 1.71
CA SER A 316 -43.68 5.45 0.88
C SER A 316 -43.39 6.01 -0.51
N ALA A 317 -42.46 5.39 -1.24
CA ALA A 317 -42.21 5.71 -2.63
C ALA A 317 -42.80 4.63 -3.55
N GLU A 318 -43.14 4.97 -4.77
CA GLU A 318 -43.65 4.01 -5.74
C GLU A 318 -43.19 4.39 -7.14
N LEU A 319 -42.66 3.44 -7.90
CA LEU A 319 -42.23 3.65 -9.27
C LEU A 319 -43.46 3.87 -10.17
N ASP A 320 -43.44 4.90 -11.02
CA ASP A 320 -44.43 5.09 -12.07
C ASP A 320 -43.98 4.36 -13.34
N PRO A 321 -44.61 3.23 -13.72
CA PRO A 321 -44.19 2.45 -14.88
C PRO A 321 -44.34 3.19 -16.21
N SER A 322 -45.05 4.33 -16.25
CA SER A 322 -45.14 5.17 -17.45
C SER A 322 -43.85 5.96 -17.73
N GLY A 323 -42.91 6.01 -16.78
CA GLY A 323 -41.62 6.68 -16.96
C GLY A 323 -40.64 5.88 -17.82
N ILE A 324 -39.58 6.53 -18.26
CA ILE A 324 -38.46 5.85 -18.95
C ILE A 324 -37.79 4.83 -18.02
N ASN A 325 -37.60 5.21 -16.75
CA ASN A 325 -37.13 4.35 -15.67
C ASN A 325 -35.87 3.55 -16.02
N LYS A 326 -34.84 4.25 -16.49
CA LYS A 326 -33.62 3.61 -16.96
C LYS A 326 -32.42 4.54 -16.88
N PHE A 327 -31.27 3.96 -16.52
CA PHE A 327 -29.97 4.59 -16.73
C PHE A 327 -29.37 4.13 -18.06
N ASP A 328 -28.99 5.12 -18.87
CA ASP A 328 -28.26 4.90 -20.10
C ASP A 328 -26.77 5.21 -19.89
N PRO A 329 -25.88 4.21 -19.94
CA PRO A 329 -24.44 4.40 -19.75
C PRO A 329 -23.77 5.19 -20.88
N ASP A 330 -24.42 5.35 -22.04
CA ASP A 330 -23.88 6.07 -23.19
C ASP A 330 -24.04 7.57 -23.03
N THR A 331 -25.25 7.98 -22.68
CA THR A 331 -25.58 9.38 -22.42
C THR A 331 -25.25 9.79 -20.98
N LYS A 332 -25.04 8.82 -20.08
CA LYS A 332 -24.84 8.99 -18.63
C LYS A 332 -26.01 9.71 -17.98
N VAL A 333 -27.20 9.37 -18.44
CA VAL A 333 -28.48 9.93 -17.98
C VAL A 333 -29.30 8.84 -17.32
N LEU A 334 -29.80 9.12 -16.11
CA LEU A 334 -30.87 8.35 -15.48
C LEU A 334 -32.16 9.14 -15.60
N ALA A 335 -33.18 8.58 -16.23
CA ALA A 335 -34.53 9.14 -16.23
C ALA A 335 -35.46 8.24 -15.40
N ILE A 336 -36.16 8.81 -14.43
CA ILE A 336 -37.07 8.08 -13.53
C ILE A 336 -38.33 8.88 -13.27
N LYS A 337 -39.44 8.15 -13.14
CA LYS A 337 -40.72 8.71 -12.75
C LYS A 337 -41.29 7.93 -11.58
N TYR A 338 -41.71 8.61 -10.54
CA TYR A 338 -42.15 7.96 -9.30
C TYR A 338 -43.05 8.89 -8.49
N TRP A 339 -43.71 8.31 -7.49
CA TRP A 339 -44.57 9.03 -6.56
C TRP A 339 -44.08 8.94 -5.13
N LEU A 340 -44.39 9.99 -4.37
CA LEU A 340 -44.53 9.93 -2.93
C LEU A 340 -46.00 9.60 -2.59
N ASN A 341 -46.19 8.55 -1.82
CA ASN A 341 -47.46 8.18 -1.20
C ASN A 341 -47.49 8.61 0.27
N GLN A 342 -48.66 8.95 0.79
CA GLN A 342 -48.83 9.25 2.22
C GLN A 342 -50.24 8.88 2.72
N PRO A 343 -50.46 8.79 4.04
CA PRO A 343 -51.81 8.60 4.58
C PRO A 343 -52.77 9.69 4.10
N GLY A 344 -53.94 9.28 3.61
CA GLY A 344 -54.97 10.18 3.10
C GLY A 344 -54.80 10.65 1.66
N SER A 345 -53.67 10.35 0.99
CA SER A 345 -53.47 10.66 -0.44
C SER A 345 -52.56 9.62 -1.09
N THR A 346 -53.12 8.82 -2.00
CA THR A 346 -52.34 8.00 -2.93
C THR A 346 -51.75 8.91 -4.01
N HIS A 347 -50.49 8.69 -4.35
CA HIS A 347 -49.72 9.48 -5.31
C HIS A 347 -49.78 10.98 -5.03
N ARG A 348 -49.52 11.38 -3.77
CA ARG A 348 -49.54 12.78 -3.32
C ARG A 348 -48.67 13.68 -4.19
N THR A 349 -47.45 13.22 -4.47
CA THR A 349 -46.49 14.00 -5.24
C THR A 349 -45.93 13.15 -6.36
N LEU A 350 -46.01 13.66 -7.59
CA LEU A 350 -45.34 13.11 -8.75
C LEU A 350 -43.95 13.74 -8.89
N PHE A 351 -42.96 12.91 -9.18
CA PHE A 351 -41.62 13.30 -9.63
C PHE A 351 -41.37 12.67 -11.00
N ASP A 352 -41.05 13.49 -11.98
CA ASP A 352 -40.61 13.08 -13.33
C ASP A 352 -39.27 13.73 -13.58
N GLU A 353 -38.19 12.99 -13.31
CA GLU A 353 -36.85 13.51 -13.07
C GLU A 353 -35.84 12.89 -14.04
N THR A 354 -34.94 13.74 -14.53
CA THR A 354 -33.81 13.39 -15.37
C THR A 354 -32.53 13.83 -14.68
N PHE A 355 -31.66 12.87 -14.40
CA PHE A 355 -30.37 13.06 -13.77
C PHE A 355 -29.28 12.95 -14.84
N THR A 356 -28.64 14.08 -15.14
CA THR A 356 -27.50 14.13 -16.08
C THR A 356 -26.20 14.21 -15.30
N MET A 357 -25.29 13.25 -15.54
CA MET A 357 -24.00 13.18 -14.85
C MET A 357 -23.15 14.42 -15.11
N LYS A 358 -22.41 14.87 -14.09
CA LYS A 358 -21.52 16.04 -14.17
C LYS A 358 -20.17 15.74 -14.79
#